data_AF-A0A1V3JVQ9-F1
#
_entry.id   AF-A0A1V3JVQ9-F1
#
_cell.length_a   1.000
_cell.length_b   1.000
_cell.length_c   1.000
_cell.angle_alpha   90.00
_cell.angle_beta   90.00
_cell.angle_gamma   90.00
#
_symmetry.space_group_name_H-M   'P 1'
#
loop_
_entity.id
_entity.type
_entity.pdbx_description
1 polymer ?
#
loop_
_entity_poly.entity_id
_entity_poly.type
_entity_poly.pdbx_seq_one_letter_code
_entity_poly.pdbx_strand_id
1 'polypeptide(L)'
;MQFKKITMGLAALFTLSVANAHNVWLEPASSQDEYVMKFGHTETESYPQHKIKSLQILNSQGKLTALDYQFKNGEAYLIPKSDMVFMTFDNGIWSKLPSGKYVEKTKREEPSAEFSTNPLKLGKAILKWDEQSFKAHDVAYELIPQMKAEAGKPLAILVLHNGKPIQGTKVGVGEDAPFNLTDEKGIAEFTPVRGYNKVWAEFEENVADNPDYDRKTVEYMLTFDAQ
;
A
#
# COMPACT_ATOMS: atom_id res chain seq x y z
N MET A 1 4.32 34.42 52.81
CA MET A 1 4.78 33.31 51.95
C MET A 1 3.55 32.60 51.40
N GLN A 2 3.19 32.82 50.13
CA GLN A 2 2.14 32.05 49.44
C GLN A 2 2.82 31.11 48.44
N PHE A 3 2.63 29.81 48.64
CA PHE A 3 3.10 28.76 47.73
C PHE A 3 2.25 28.76 46.46
N LYS A 4 2.84 29.11 45.31
CA LYS A 4 2.25 28.86 44.00
C LYS A 4 2.24 27.35 43.74
N LYS A 5 1.05 26.78 43.64
CA LYS A 5 0.85 25.41 43.13
C LYS A 5 1.13 25.45 41.63
N ILE A 6 2.23 24.82 41.21
CA ILE A 6 2.50 24.55 39.80
C ILE A 6 1.67 23.33 39.43
N THR A 7 0.55 23.56 38.75
CA THR A 7 -0.22 22.48 38.13
C THR A 7 0.52 22.08 36.86
N MET A 8 1.25 20.97 36.92
CA MET A 8 1.90 20.35 35.77
C MET A 8 0.81 19.67 34.93
N GLY A 9 0.34 20.36 33.89
CA GLY A 9 -0.62 19.81 32.94
C GLY A 9 0.02 18.68 32.14
N LEU A 10 -0.48 17.46 32.33
CA LEU A 10 -0.11 16.30 31.52
C LEU A 10 -0.71 16.50 30.12
N ALA A 11 0.11 16.92 29.16
CA ALA A 11 -0.27 16.96 27.76
C ALA A 11 -0.41 15.51 27.28
N ALA A 12 -1.64 15.00 27.25
CA ALA A 12 -1.95 13.75 26.57
C ALA A 12 -1.69 13.96 25.08
N LEU A 13 -0.59 13.37 24.57
CA LEU A 13 -0.40 13.19 23.14
C LEU A 13 -1.54 12.30 22.64
N PHE A 14 -2.54 12.92 22.02
CA PHE A 14 -3.48 12.20 21.17
C PHE A 14 -2.70 11.71 19.95
N THR A 15 -2.23 10.46 20.01
CA THR A 15 -1.82 9.75 18.80
C THR A 15 -3.09 9.53 17.97
N LEU A 16 -3.33 10.43 17.03
CA LEU A 16 -4.31 10.21 15.97
C LEU A 16 -3.83 8.98 15.21
N SER A 17 -4.50 7.85 15.44
CA SER A 17 -4.21 6.60 14.76
C SER A 17 -4.56 6.77 13.27
N VAL A 18 -3.57 7.12 12.46
CA VAL A 18 -3.62 7.19 10.99
C VAL A 18 -3.63 5.80 10.36
N ALA A 19 -4.32 4.83 10.97
CA ALA A 19 -4.27 3.41 10.62
C ALA A 19 -4.69 3.08 9.17
N ASN A 20 -5.21 4.07 8.43
CA ASN A 20 -5.55 3.94 7.02
C ASN A 20 -4.43 4.35 6.05
N ALA A 21 -3.44 5.14 6.49
CA ALA A 21 -2.33 5.65 5.67
C ALA A 21 -1.26 4.59 5.33
N HIS A 22 -1.23 3.49 6.08
CA HIS A 22 -0.15 2.52 5.99
C HIS A 22 -0.20 1.76 4.67
N ASN A 23 0.93 1.63 4.02
CA ASN A 23 1.12 0.89 2.78
C ASN A 23 2.10 -0.28 3.00
N VAL A 24 2.26 -1.13 1.98
CA VAL A 24 3.29 -2.17 1.95
C VAL A 24 4.21 -2.00 0.76
N TRP A 25 5.51 -2.18 0.96
CA TRP A 25 6.52 -2.12 -0.11
C TRP A 25 7.73 -2.99 0.24
N LEU A 26 8.63 -3.19 -0.73
CA LEU A 26 9.91 -3.86 -0.49
C LEU A 26 11.04 -2.86 -0.33
N GLU A 27 11.96 -3.13 0.58
CA GLU A 27 13.26 -2.46 0.66
C GLU A 27 14.38 -3.48 0.59
N PRO A 28 15.57 -3.14 0.05
CA PRO A 28 16.74 -4.00 0.16
C PRO A 28 17.08 -4.27 1.62
N ALA A 29 17.35 -5.53 1.96
CA ALA A 29 17.86 -5.94 3.25
C ALA A 29 19.40 -5.91 3.27
N SER A 30 19.99 -6.30 4.41
CA SER A 30 21.45 -6.29 4.57
C SER A 30 22.17 -7.36 3.73
N SER A 31 21.50 -8.48 3.43
CA SER A 31 22.06 -9.54 2.59
C SER A 31 21.88 -9.23 1.11
N GLN A 32 22.80 -9.71 0.28
CA GLN A 32 22.68 -9.56 -1.17
C GLN A 32 21.39 -10.21 -1.70
N ASP A 33 20.68 -9.49 -2.58
CA ASP A 33 19.43 -9.90 -3.23
C ASP A 33 18.27 -10.24 -2.25
N GLU A 34 18.46 -9.95 -0.96
CA GLU A 34 17.42 -10.09 0.06
C GLU A 34 16.65 -8.78 0.15
N TYR A 35 15.33 -8.89 0.26
CA TYR A 35 14.42 -7.78 0.47
C TYR A 35 13.61 -8.01 1.73
N VAL A 36 13.17 -6.93 2.35
CA VAL A 36 12.25 -6.92 3.47
C VAL A 36 10.96 -6.22 3.07
N MET A 37 9.82 -6.86 3.36
CA MET A 37 8.52 -6.23 3.22
C MET A 37 8.28 -5.28 4.39
N LYS A 38 8.17 -4.00 4.09
CA LYS A 38 7.84 -2.94 5.05
C LYS A 38 6.34 -2.70 5.08
N PHE A 39 5.86 -2.31 6.26
CA PHE A 39 4.51 -1.82 6.49
C PHE A 39 4.63 -0.47 7.21
N GLY A 40 3.96 0.57 6.72
CA GLY A 40 4.26 1.92 7.19
C GLY A 40 3.73 3.03 6.32
N HIS A 41 4.10 4.25 6.66
CA HIS A 41 3.99 5.41 5.80
C HIS A 41 5.37 6.06 5.68
N THR A 42 5.61 7.16 6.41
CA THR A 42 6.95 7.74 6.59
C THR A 42 7.81 6.91 7.53
N GLU A 43 7.21 6.40 8.60
CA GLU A 43 7.82 5.45 9.54
C GLU A 43 7.29 4.04 9.27
N THR A 44 8.09 3.03 9.59
CA THR A 44 7.74 1.62 9.43
C THR A 44 7.47 0.95 10.77
N GLU A 45 6.57 -0.02 10.77
CA GLU A 45 6.11 -0.72 11.96
C GLU A 45 6.16 -2.23 11.76
N SER A 46 6.33 -2.97 12.85
CA SER A 46 6.15 -4.43 12.85
C SER A 46 4.68 -4.80 12.63
N TYR A 47 4.43 -5.92 11.98
CA TYR A 47 3.07 -6.39 11.71
C TYR A 47 2.89 -7.87 12.08
N PRO A 48 1.66 -8.36 12.30
CA PRO A 48 1.40 -9.79 12.44
C PRO A 48 1.57 -10.56 11.12
N GLN A 49 2.22 -11.72 11.14
CA GLN A 49 2.47 -12.53 9.95
C GLN A 49 1.18 -12.87 9.16
N HIS A 50 0.07 -13.14 9.86
CA HIS A 50 -1.19 -13.55 9.23
C HIS A 50 -1.87 -12.45 8.39
N LYS A 51 -1.39 -11.20 8.49
CA LYS A 51 -1.83 -10.09 7.62
C LYS A 51 -1.23 -10.21 6.22
N ILE A 52 -0.10 -10.89 6.05
CA ILE A 52 0.42 -11.26 4.72
C ILE A 52 -0.48 -12.34 4.13
N LYS A 53 -1.24 -12.00 3.07
CA LYS A 53 -2.09 -12.96 2.37
C LYS A 53 -1.36 -13.64 1.23
N SER A 54 -0.48 -12.92 0.55
CA SER A 54 0.40 -13.52 -0.45
C SER A 54 1.64 -12.66 -0.72
N LEU A 55 2.73 -13.36 -0.97
CA LEU A 55 3.90 -12.87 -1.71
C LEU A 55 4.03 -13.74 -2.95
N GLN A 56 4.14 -13.12 -4.12
CA GLN A 56 4.18 -13.84 -5.40
C GLN A 56 5.23 -13.27 -6.32
N ILE A 57 5.74 -14.11 -7.22
CA ILE A 57 6.68 -13.76 -8.28
C ILE A 57 6.17 -14.33 -9.61
N LEU A 58 6.71 -13.82 -10.72
CA LEU A 58 6.50 -14.42 -12.03
C LEU A 58 7.49 -15.58 -12.22
N ASN A 59 6.97 -16.72 -12.66
CA ASN A 59 7.82 -17.81 -13.13
C ASN A 59 8.28 -17.57 -14.58
N SER A 60 9.09 -18.48 -15.13
CA SER A 60 9.61 -18.39 -16.51
C SER A 60 8.54 -18.40 -17.62
N GLN A 61 7.28 -18.70 -17.28
CA GLN A 61 6.14 -18.68 -18.19
C GLN A 61 5.31 -17.39 -18.04
N GLY A 62 5.72 -16.46 -17.17
CA GLY A 62 4.99 -15.24 -16.87
C GLY A 62 3.77 -15.46 -15.97
N LYS A 63 3.68 -16.60 -15.28
CA LYS A 63 2.57 -16.90 -14.35
C LYS A 63 2.98 -16.58 -12.91
N LEU A 64 2.06 -16.01 -12.14
CA LEU A 64 2.23 -15.80 -10.71
C LEU A 64 2.33 -17.13 -9.95
N THR A 65 3.37 -17.24 -9.12
CA THR A 65 3.62 -18.35 -8.21
C THR A 65 3.99 -17.81 -6.82
N ALA A 66 3.66 -18.57 -5.77
CA ALA A 66 3.99 -18.19 -4.41
C ALA A 66 5.51 -17.99 -4.23
N LEU A 67 5.87 -16.98 -3.44
CA LEU A 67 7.22 -16.69 -3.00
C LEU A 67 7.34 -17.02 -1.51
N ASP A 68 8.28 -17.88 -1.17
CA ASP A 68 8.62 -18.18 0.22
C ASP A 68 9.32 -17.00 0.89
N TYR A 69 9.14 -16.88 2.20
CA TYR A 69 9.74 -15.83 3.02
C TYR A 69 10.07 -16.34 4.42
N GLN A 70 11.02 -15.68 5.07
CA GLN A 70 11.30 -15.85 6.49
C GLN A 70 10.66 -14.72 7.28
N PHE A 71 9.78 -15.08 8.21
CA PHE A 71 9.17 -14.11 9.10
C PHE A 71 9.96 -13.99 10.41
N LYS A 72 10.50 -12.82 10.71
CA LYS A 72 11.27 -12.57 11.94
C LYS A 72 11.09 -11.14 12.39
N ASN A 73 11.01 -10.92 13.70
CA ASN A 73 10.91 -9.60 14.33
C ASN A 73 9.80 -8.70 13.76
N GLY A 74 8.68 -9.31 13.32
CA GLY A 74 7.54 -8.57 12.80
C GLY A 74 7.64 -8.15 11.34
N GLU A 75 8.58 -8.71 10.57
CA GLU A 75 8.75 -8.44 9.15
C GLU A 75 9.01 -9.73 8.35
N ALA A 76 8.64 -9.72 7.06
CA ALA A 76 8.95 -10.78 6.10
C ALA A 76 10.19 -10.45 5.26
N TYR A 77 11.14 -11.37 5.25
CA TYR A 77 12.37 -11.31 4.47
C TYR A 77 12.31 -12.34 3.34
N LEU A 78 12.65 -11.92 2.13
CA LEU A 78 12.50 -12.71 0.91
C LEU A 78 13.70 -12.56 -0.02
N ILE A 79 13.99 -13.62 -0.78
CA ILE A 79 15.02 -13.62 -1.84
C ILE A 79 14.32 -14.00 -3.15
N PRO A 80 13.78 -13.01 -3.88
CA PRO A 80 13.01 -13.26 -5.08
C PRO A 80 13.93 -13.69 -6.23
N LYS A 81 13.64 -14.84 -6.84
CA LYS A 81 14.30 -15.31 -8.08
C LYS A 81 13.56 -14.80 -9.32
N SER A 82 13.16 -13.53 -9.28
CA SER A 82 12.32 -12.85 -10.27
C SER A 82 12.61 -11.36 -10.20
N ASP A 83 12.47 -10.68 -11.33
CA ASP A 83 12.69 -9.22 -11.46
C ASP A 83 11.50 -8.41 -10.90
N MET A 84 10.44 -9.09 -10.45
CA MET A 84 9.24 -8.46 -9.89
C MET A 84 8.62 -9.29 -8.76
N VAL A 85 8.03 -8.61 -7.76
CA VAL A 85 7.29 -9.20 -6.64
C VAL A 85 5.92 -8.54 -6.49
N PHE A 86 4.90 -9.35 -6.23
CA PHE A 86 3.54 -8.93 -5.92
C PHE A 86 3.22 -9.23 -4.45
N MET A 87 2.56 -8.29 -3.78
CA MET A 87 2.26 -8.34 -2.36
C MET A 87 0.77 -8.13 -2.14
N THR A 88 0.18 -8.92 -1.26
CA THR A 88 -1.17 -8.71 -0.74
C THR A 88 -1.14 -8.79 0.77
N PHE A 89 -1.57 -7.72 1.40
CA PHE A 89 -1.63 -7.58 2.84
C PHE A 89 -3.03 -7.11 3.23
N ASP A 90 -3.67 -7.83 4.14
CA ASP A 90 -4.95 -7.44 4.69
C ASP A 90 -4.71 -6.73 6.02
N ASN A 91 -4.95 -5.42 6.05
CA ASN A 91 -4.69 -4.65 7.25
C ASN A 91 -5.77 -4.82 8.33
N GLY A 92 -6.72 -5.75 8.14
CA GLY A 92 -7.81 -5.98 9.07
C GLY A 92 -8.99 -5.05 8.82
N ILE A 93 -9.97 -5.06 9.71
CA ILE A 93 -11.15 -4.20 9.63
C ILE A 93 -11.04 -3.11 10.69
N TRP A 94 -11.23 -1.87 10.25
CA TRP A 94 -11.08 -0.69 11.08
C TRP A 94 -12.38 0.10 11.17
N SER A 95 -12.84 0.29 12.39
CA SER A 95 -14.03 1.06 12.72
C SER A 95 -13.63 2.47 13.16
N LYS A 96 -14.22 3.49 12.51
CA LYS A 96 -14.05 4.89 12.92
C LYS A 96 -15.10 5.25 13.96
N LEU A 97 -14.66 5.60 15.16
CA LEU A 97 -15.55 6.04 16.23
C LEU A 97 -15.99 7.51 16.01
N PRO A 98 -17.10 7.96 16.63
CA PRO A 98 -17.51 9.37 16.61
C PRO A 98 -16.47 10.35 17.17
N SER A 99 -15.51 9.84 17.97
CA SER A 99 -14.35 10.61 18.45
C SER A 99 -13.30 10.88 17.37
N GLY A 100 -13.42 10.27 16.18
CA GLY A 100 -12.43 10.27 15.11
C GLY A 100 -11.35 9.19 15.24
N LYS A 101 -11.27 8.49 16.37
CA LYS A 101 -10.30 7.40 16.58
C LYS A 101 -10.69 6.16 15.76
N TYR A 102 -9.68 5.48 15.22
CA TYR A 102 -9.84 4.17 14.61
C TYR A 102 -9.51 3.04 15.60
N VAL A 103 -10.30 1.97 15.54
CA VAL A 103 -10.06 0.73 16.28
C VAL A 103 -10.15 -0.46 15.32
N GLU A 104 -9.25 -1.43 15.45
CA GLU A 104 -9.26 -2.64 14.64
C GLU A 104 -10.35 -3.59 15.14
N LYS A 105 -11.58 -3.32 14.70
CA LYS A 105 -12.81 -4.04 15.03
C LYS A 105 -13.75 -3.98 13.84
N THR A 106 -14.55 -5.02 13.68
CA THR A 106 -15.66 -5.05 12.71
C THR A 106 -16.82 -4.16 13.15
N LYS A 107 -17.70 -3.84 12.19
CA LYS A 107 -18.98 -3.18 12.42
C LYS A 107 -19.86 -3.87 13.46
N ARG A 108 -19.80 -5.21 13.56
CA ARG A 108 -20.52 -5.98 14.58
C ARG A 108 -19.91 -5.84 15.98
N GLU A 109 -18.60 -5.78 16.06
CA GLU A 109 -17.86 -5.63 17.32
C GLU A 109 -17.84 -4.18 17.82
N GLU A 110 -18.06 -3.21 16.93
CA GLU A 110 -18.13 -1.77 17.24
C GLU A 110 -19.36 -1.10 16.60
N PRO A 111 -20.58 -1.40 17.09
CA PRO A 111 -21.82 -0.86 16.52
C PRO A 111 -21.97 0.65 16.70
N SER A 112 -21.11 1.29 17.50
CA SER A 112 -21.08 2.75 17.68
C SER A 112 -20.31 3.49 16.59
N ALA A 113 -19.62 2.77 15.69
CA ALA A 113 -18.80 3.35 14.64
C ALA A 113 -19.62 4.18 13.64
N GLU A 114 -19.05 5.28 13.16
CA GLU A 114 -19.59 6.06 12.04
C GLU A 114 -19.58 5.22 10.75
N PHE A 115 -18.50 4.45 10.58
CA PHE A 115 -18.33 3.46 9.52
C PHE A 115 -17.20 2.48 9.86
N SER A 116 -17.16 1.37 9.15
CA SER A 116 -16.10 0.37 9.18
C SER A 116 -15.53 0.17 7.77
N THR A 117 -14.20 0.02 7.67
CA THR A 117 -13.50 -0.22 6.41
C THR A 117 -12.59 -1.44 6.50
N ASN A 118 -12.50 -2.22 5.42
CA ASN A 118 -11.45 -3.23 5.25
C ASN A 118 -10.37 -2.73 4.26
N PRO A 119 -9.27 -2.14 4.77
CA PRO A 119 -8.15 -1.72 3.95
C PRO A 119 -7.26 -2.91 3.55
N LEU A 120 -7.24 -3.21 2.25
CA LEU A 120 -6.23 -4.07 1.63
C LEU A 120 -5.06 -3.22 1.14
N LYS A 121 -3.85 -3.69 1.40
CA LYS A 121 -2.61 -3.09 0.90
C LYS A 121 -2.02 -4.02 -0.13
N LEU A 122 -1.95 -3.55 -1.37
CA LEU A 122 -1.37 -4.25 -2.50
C LEU A 122 -0.05 -3.61 -2.87
N GLY A 123 0.87 -4.40 -3.40
CA GLY A 123 2.10 -3.86 -3.93
C GLY A 123 2.64 -4.65 -5.11
N LYS A 124 3.31 -3.93 -6.00
CA LYS A 124 4.10 -4.49 -7.12
C LYS A 124 5.45 -3.81 -7.10
N ALA A 125 6.48 -4.56 -6.78
CA ALA A 125 7.86 -4.08 -6.80
C ALA A 125 8.53 -4.54 -8.09
N ILE A 126 8.93 -3.61 -8.93
CA ILE A 126 9.81 -3.85 -10.09
C ILE A 126 11.25 -3.73 -9.56
N LEU A 127 11.85 -4.88 -9.26
CA LEU A 127 13.22 -4.96 -8.73
C LEU A 127 14.25 -4.71 -9.83
N LYS A 128 13.92 -5.14 -11.05
CA LYS A 128 14.70 -4.88 -12.25
C LYS A 128 13.76 -4.70 -13.43
N TRP A 129 14.05 -3.69 -14.25
CA TRP A 129 13.25 -3.42 -15.45
C TRP A 129 13.48 -4.48 -16.54
N ASP A 130 12.38 -5.02 -17.04
CA ASP A 130 12.31 -6.00 -18.11
C ASP A 130 11.02 -5.83 -18.95
N GLU A 131 10.73 -6.74 -19.87
CA GLU A 131 9.49 -6.68 -20.65
C GLU A 131 8.21 -6.91 -19.84
N GLN A 132 8.28 -7.64 -18.72
CA GLN A 132 7.12 -7.89 -17.86
C GLN A 132 6.70 -6.63 -17.10
N SER A 133 7.66 -5.73 -16.85
CA SER A 133 7.42 -4.44 -16.20
C SER A 133 6.30 -3.62 -16.86
N PHE A 134 6.08 -3.81 -18.17
CA PHE A 134 5.11 -3.06 -18.98
C PHE A 134 3.86 -3.87 -19.34
N LYS A 135 3.66 -5.05 -18.73
CA LYS A 135 2.53 -5.95 -18.99
C LYS A 135 1.57 -6.00 -17.80
N ALA A 136 0.34 -6.42 -18.09
CA ALA A 136 -0.64 -6.80 -17.08
C ALA A 136 -0.42 -8.26 -16.66
N HIS A 137 -0.78 -8.58 -15.42
CA HIS A 137 -0.53 -9.90 -14.82
C HIS A 137 -1.80 -10.53 -14.24
N ASP A 138 -2.97 -10.14 -14.75
CA ASP A 138 -4.29 -10.67 -14.40
C ASP A 138 -4.61 -10.62 -12.90
N VAL A 139 -4.12 -9.57 -12.22
CA VAL A 139 -4.50 -9.24 -10.84
C VAL A 139 -5.67 -8.27 -10.81
N ALA A 140 -6.43 -8.25 -9.70
CA ALA A 140 -7.64 -7.45 -9.59
C ALA A 140 -7.38 -5.93 -9.71
N TYR A 141 -6.31 -5.42 -9.12
CA TYR A 141 -5.90 -4.02 -9.26
C TYR A 141 -4.45 -4.00 -9.70
N GLU A 142 -4.11 -3.16 -10.68
CA GLU A 142 -2.74 -3.12 -11.19
C GLU A 142 -2.34 -1.72 -11.65
N LEU A 143 -1.13 -1.32 -11.26
CA LEU A 143 -0.42 -0.18 -11.83
C LEU A 143 0.66 -0.69 -12.79
N ILE A 144 0.66 -0.19 -14.02
CA ILE A 144 1.56 -0.62 -15.09
C ILE A 144 2.25 0.62 -15.70
N PRO A 145 3.55 0.81 -15.45
CA PRO A 145 4.31 1.83 -16.15
C PRO A 145 4.29 1.52 -17.66
N GLN A 146 4.11 2.54 -18.50
CA GLN A 146 4.04 2.35 -19.96
C GLN A 146 5.42 2.37 -20.63
N MET A 147 6.46 2.75 -19.88
CA MET A 147 7.85 2.73 -20.30
C MET A 147 8.78 2.68 -19.09
N LYS A 148 10.07 2.46 -19.32
CA LYS A 148 11.08 2.50 -18.26
C LYS A 148 11.14 3.92 -17.67
N ALA A 149 11.14 4.02 -16.35
CA ALA A 149 11.19 5.30 -15.66
C ALA A 149 12.52 6.05 -15.88
N GLU A 150 12.43 7.36 -16.10
CA GLU A 150 13.55 8.28 -16.17
C GLU A 150 13.29 9.44 -15.19
N ALA A 151 14.29 9.81 -14.39
CA ALA A 151 14.12 10.84 -13.38
C ALA A 151 13.79 12.21 -14.03
N GLY A 152 12.78 12.89 -13.47
CA GLY A 152 12.34 14.21 -13.91
C GLY A 152 11.53 14.21 -15.22
N LYS A 153 11.28 13.06 -15.84
CA LYS A 153 10.44 12.95 -17.03
C LYS A 153 9.05 12.38 -16.67
N PRO A 154 7.97 12.86 -17.30
CA PRO A 154 6.65 12.25 -17.12
C PRO A 154 6.66 10.78 -17.52
N LEU A 155 6.11 9.95 -16.64
CA LEU A 155 5.88 8.52 -16.84
C LEU A 155 4.38 8.28 -16.81
N ALA A 156 3.83 7.78 -17.91
CA ALA A 156 2.45 7.33 -17.96
C ALA A 156 2.29 6.02 -17.16
N ILE A 157 1.36 6.01 -16.22
CA ILE A 157 0.96 4.84 -15.43
C ILE A 157 -0.45 4.45 -15.87
N LEU A 158 -0.59 3.25 -16.42
CA LEU A 158 -1.88 2.63 -16.68
C LEU A 158 -2.39 1.98 -15.41
N VAL A 159 -3.63 2.31 -15.04
CA VAL A 159 -4.31 1.76 -13.89
C VAL A 159 -5.45 0.87 -14.34
N LEU A 160 -5.41 -0.38 -13.89
CA LEU A 160 -6.40 -1.39 -14.23
C LEU A 160 -7.18 -1.83 -13.00
N HIS A 161 -8.48 -2.06 -13.20
CA HIS A 161 -9.34 -2.83 -12.30
C HIS A 161 -9.95 -4.00 -13.08
N ASN A 162 -9.65 -5.23 -12.66
CA ASN A 162 -10.03 -6.48 -13.32
C ASN A 162 -9.67 -6.50 -14.81
N GLY A 163 -8.42 -6.12 -15.11
CA GLY A 163 -7.89 -6.06 -16.48
C GLY A 163 -8.44 -4.93 -17.34
N LYS A 164 -9.30 -4.04 -16.82
CA LYS A 164 -9.88 -2.93 -17.56
C LYS A 164 -9.34 -1.59 -17.07
N PRO A 165 -9.03 -0.64 -17.97
CA PRO A 165 -8.66 0.71 -17.57
C PRO A 165 -9.75 1.37 -16.72
N ILE A 166 -9.34 2.08 -15.67
CA ILE A 166 -10.25 2.78 -14.77
C ILE A 166 -9.93 4.28 -14.71
N GLN A 167 -10.94 5.11 -14.95
CA GLN A 167 -10.87 6.57 -14.89
C GLN A 167 -11.10 7.07 -13.45
N GLY A 168 -10.52 8.23 -13.12
CA GLY A 168 -10.77 8.93 -11.86
C GLY A 168 -10.05 8.33 -10.65
N THR A 169 -9.12 7.41 -10.86
CA THR A 169 -8.26 6.87 -9.80
C THR A 169 -7.15 7.85 -9.47
N LYS A 170 -6.91 8.09 -8.19
CA LYS A 170 -5.80 8.94 -7.73
C LYS A 170 -4.49 8.20 -7.92
N VAL A 171 -3.48 8.87 -8.48
CA VAL A 171 -2.11 8.39 -8.64
C VAL A 171 -1.14 9.47 -8.18
N GLY A 172 -0.25 9.15 -7.24
CA GLY A 172 0.66 10.13 -6.65
C GLY A 172 1.76 9.49 -5.83
N VAL A 173 2.42 10.27 -4.97
CA VAL A 173 3.45 9.77 -4.04
C VAL A 173 2.88 9.27 -2.70
N GLY A 174 1.62 9.57 -2.40
CA GLY A 174 0.91 9.18 -1.18
C GLY A 174 -0.39 9.95 -1.01
N GLU A 175 -1.21 9.58 -0.03
CA GLU A 175 -2.53 10.19 0.22
C GLU A 175 -2.47 11.67 0.64
N ASP A 176 -1.40 12.06 1.34
CA ASP A 176 -1.19 13.42 1.88
C ASP A 176 -0.49 14.38 0.90
N ALA A 177 -0.32 13.96 -0.35
CA ALA A 177 0.42 14.70 -1.37
C ALA A 177 -0.43 14.96 -2.63
N PRO A 178 -0.04 15.92 -3.49
CA PRO A 178 -0.69 16.11 -4.78
C PRO A 178 -0.70 14.81 -5.60
N PHE A 179 -1.84 14.55 -6.24
CA PHE A 179 -2.06 13.40 -7.10
C PHE A 179 -2.64 13.84 -8.45
N ASN A 180 -2.46 12.99 -9.45
CA ASN A 180 -3.14 13.07 -10.73
C ASN A 180 -4.30 12.07 -10.77
N LEU A 181 -5.35 12.40 -11.52
CA LEU A 181 -6.46 11.48 -11.76
C LEU A 181 -6.23 10.76 -13.09
N THR A 182 -6.58 9.47 -13.14
CA THR A 182 -6.55 8.73 -14.39
C THR A 182 -7.60 9.25 -15.38
N ASP A 183 -7.24 9.31 -16.65
CA ASP A 183 -8.12 9.69 -17.76
C ASP A 183 -9.04 8.54 -18.20
N GLU A 184 -9.81 8.75 -19.29
CA GLU A 184 -10.72 7.72 -19.85
C GLU A 184 -10.00 6.45 -20.34
N LYS A 185 -8.68 6.52 -20.57
CA LYS A 185 -7.84 5.38 -20.94
C LYS A 185 -7.17 4.74 -19.72
N GLY A 186 -7.54 5.18 -18.51
CA GLY A 186 -6.96 4.73 -17.26
C GLY A 186 -5.52 5.19 -17.04
N ILE A 187 -5.08 6.26 -17.71
CA ILE A 187 -3.71 6.77 -17.61
C ILE A 187 -3.65 7.97 -16.66
N ALA A 188 -2.71 7.93 -15.72
CA ALA A 188 -2.27 9.11 -14.98
C ALA A 188 -0.76 9.32 -15.18
N GLU A 189 -0.32 10.58 -15.23
CA GLU A 189 1.10 10.90 -15.26
C GLU A 189 1.70 10.85 -13.84
N PHE A 190 2.93 10.37 -13.74
CA PHE A 190 3.76 10.42 -12.54
C PHE A 190 5.15 10.92 -12.94
N THR A 191 5.81 11.74 -12.13
CA THR A 191 7.17 12.21 -12.42
C THR A 191 8.15 11.55 -11.46
N PRO A 192 8.91 10.53 -11.91
CA PRO A 192 9.88 9.86 -11.05
C PRO A 192 11.01 10.78 -10.61
N VAL A 193 11.58 10.50 -9.44
CA VAL A 193 12.85 11.07 -8.98
C VAL A 193 13.97 10.06 -9.18
N ARG A 194 15.23 10.51 -9.16
CA ARG A 194 16.38 9.59 -9.24
C ARG A 194 16.40 8.67 -8.02
N GLY A 195 16.65 7.38 -8.25
CA GLY A 195 16.66 6.35 -7.23
C GLY A 195 15.28 5.73 -7.03
N TYR A 196 14.98 5.37 -5.78
CA TYR A 196 13.81 4.59 -5.43
C TYR A 196 12.52 5.43 -5.43
N ASN A 197 11.49 4.93 -6.13
CA ASN A 197 10.20 5.58 -6.27
C ASN A 197 9.08 4.70 -5.69
N LYS A 198 8.07 5.39 -5.16
CA LYS A 198 6.81 4.83 -4.66
C LYS A 198 5.67 5.54 -5.37
N VAL A 199 4.94 4.82 -6.21
CA VAL A 199 3.72 5.29 -6.85
C VAL A 199 2.53 4.69 -6.12
N TRP A 200 1.76 5.56 -5.48
CA TRP A 200 0.57 5.24 -4.72
C TRP A 200 -0.68 5.41 -5.59
N ALA A 201 -1.64 4.51 -5.41
CA ALA A 201 -3.01 4.68 -5.89
C ALA A 201 -4.03 4.15 -4.87
N GLU A 202 -5.22 4.75 -4.90
CA GLU A 202 -6.33 4.40 -4.01
C GLU A 202 -7.57 4.01 -4.81
N PHE A 203 -8.19 2.91 -4.39
CA PHE A 203 -9.50 2.45 -4.87
C PHE A 203 -10.44 2.32 -3.67
N GLU A 204 -11.67 2.79 -3.83
CA GLU A 204 -12.72 2.63 -2.84
C GLU A 204 -13.92 1.91 -3.45
N GLU A 205 -14.40 0.89 -2.76
CA GLU A 205 -15.58 0.12 -3.13
C GLU A 205 -16.57 0.14 -1.96
N ASN A 206 -17.76 0.68 -2.21
CA ASN A 206 -18.87 0.52 -1.27
C ASN A 206 -19.33 -0.93 -1.30
N VAL A 207 -19.45 -1.54 -0.12
CA VAL A 207 -19.85 -2.94 0.00
C VAL A 207 -21.23 -3.02 0.65
N ALA A 208 -22.24 -3.32 -0.18
CA ALA A 208 -23.60 -3.53 0.30
C ALA A 208 -23.71 -4.85 1.07
N ASP A 209 -24.56 -4.86 2.10
CA ASP A 209 -24.99 -6.04 2.86
C ASP A 209 -23.86 -6.85 3.51
N ASN A 210 -22.66 -6.28 3.67
CA ASN A 210 -21.59 -6.91 4.42
C ASN A 210 -21.79 -6.67 5.93
N PRO A 211 -21.80 -7.74 6.76
CA PRO A 211 -22.05 -7.59 8.19
C PRO A 211 -20.90 -6.90 8.93
N ASP A 212 -19.68 -6.95 8.40
CA ASP A 212 -18.46 -6.59 9.12
C ASP A 212 -17.88 -5.24 8.74
N TYR A 213 -18.17 -4.71 7.55
CA TYR A 213 -17.69 -3.40 7.11
C TYR A 213 -18.57 -2.76 6.05
N ASP A 214 -18.53 -1.43 5.94
CA ASP A 214 -19.33 -0.66 4.99
C ASP A 214 -18.63 -0.49 3.64
N ARG A 215 -17.30 -0.51 3.67
CA ARG A 215 -16.45 -0.23 2.51
C ARG A 215 -15.16 -1.01 2.52
N LYS A 216 -14.67 -1.28 1.34
CA LYS A 216 -13.36 -1.86 1.09
C LYS A 216 -12.50 -0.78 0.45
N THR A 217 -11.32 -0.57 1.00
CA THR A 217 -10.32 0.30 0.37
C THR A 217 -9.15 -0.55 -0.07
N VAL A 218 -8.57 -0.18 -1.22
CA VAL A 218 -7.35 -0.77 -1.71
C VAL A 218 -6.37 0.36 -1.90
N GLU A 219 -5.27 0.29 -1.16
CA GLU A 219 -4.10 1.10 -1.45
C GLU A 219 -3.09 0.23 -2.20
N TYR A 220 -2.58 0.76 -3.30
CA TYR A 220 -1.65 0.06 -4.17
C TYR A 220 -0.33 0.82 -4.23
N MET A 221 0.77 0.11 -3.97
CA MET A 221 2.12 0.66 -4.07
C MET A 221 2.90 0.00 -5.21
N LEU A 222 3.11 0.73 -6.30
CA LEU A 222 4.06 0.35 -7.35
C LEU A 222 5.43 0.95 -7.01
N THR A 223 6.48 0.13 -6.96
CA THR A 223 7.82 0.60 -6.65
C THR A 223 8.84 0.21 -7.70
N PHE A 224 9.82 1.08 -7.94
CA PHE A 224 10.88 0.90 -8.93
C PHE A 224 12.02 1.91 -8.73
N ASP A 225 13.17 1.63 -9.32
CA ASP A 225 14.26 2.60 -9.45
C ASP A 225 14.21 3.37 -10.79
N ALA A 226 14.56 4.65 -10.76
CA ALA A 226 14.73 5.50 -11.94
C ALA A 226 16.13 6.15 -11.96
N GLN A 227 16.68 6.39 -13.16
CA GLN A 227 18.01 7.01 -13.35
C GLN A 227 17.92 8.50 -13.64
#